data_AF-A0A511ZMP5-F1
#
_entry.id   AF-A0A511ZMP5-F1
#
_cell.length_a   1.000
_cell.length_b   1.000
_cell.length_c   1.000
_cell.angle_alpha   90.00
_cell.angle_beta   90.00
_cell.angle_gamma   90.00
#
_symmetry.space_group_name_H-M   'P 1'
#
loop_
_entity.id
_entity.type
_entity.pdbx_description
1 polymer ?
#
loop_
_entity_poly.entity_id
_entity_poly.type
_entity_poly.pdbx_seq_one_letter_code
_entity_poly.pdbx_strand_id
1 'polypeptide(L)'
;MLIQIVIGILFFIGVYILISDEQKWLRVTTYSYIILLTIIFAIGYITELNSLQNSELFDISALQQWVYVFGYLYSVPLMIVSAYIWIPYPKKYKTLRSRVLMIALIIFIIMTTGHFLNLFFRLLFLGIA
;
A
#
# COMPACT_ATOMS: atom_id res chain seq x y z
N MET A 1 -19.84 -1.74 -1.02
CA MET A 1 -19.43 -3.16 -0.96
C MET A 1 -18.92 -3.74 -2.27
N LEU A 2 -19.74 -3.94 -3.32
CA LEU A 2 -19.27 -4.63 -4.55
C LEU A 2 -18.09 -3.90 -5.24
N ILE A 3 -18.16 -2.57 -5.34
CA ILE A 3 -17.07 -1.75 -5.88
C ILE A 3 -15.78 -1.88 -5.03
N GLN A 4 -15.89 -1.91 -3.71
CA GLN A 4 -14.74 -2.08 -2.81
C GLN A 4 -14.09 -3.46 -3.00
N ILE A 5 -14.89 -4.52 -3.15
CA ILE A 5 -14.39 -5.88 -3.42
C ILE A 5 -13.63 -5.90 -4.76
N VAL A 6 -14.18 -5.31 -5.81
CA VAL A 6 -13.53 -5.22 -7.13
C VAL A 6 -12.21 -4.44 -7.04
N ILE A 7 -12.22 -3.30 -6.36
CA ILE A 7 -11.03 -2.45 -6.15
C ILE A 7 -9.94 -3.21 -5.38
N GLY A 8 -10.31 -3.95 -4.33
CA GLY A 8 -9.40 -4.80 -3.56
C GLY A 8 -8.76 -5.90 -4.41
N ILE A 9 -9.57 -6.60 -5.22
CA ILE A 9 -9.07 -7.65 -6.13
C ILE A 9 -8.08 -7.07 -7.15
N LEU A 10 -8.43 -5.94 -7.77
CA LEU A 10 -7.55 -5.27 -8.74
C LEU A 10 -6.22 -4.85 -8.11
N PHE A 11 -6.21 -4.41 -6.86
CA PHE A 11 -4.99 -4.10 -6.14
C PHE A 11 -4.08 -5.33 -5.97
N PHE A 12 -4.60 -6.45 -5.49
CA PHE A 12 -3.80 -7.67 -5.34
C PHE A 12 -3.30 -8.21 -6.68
N ILE A 13 -4.09 -8.10 -7.75
CA ILE A 13 -3.64 -8.42 -9.11
C ILE A 13 -2.50 -7.50 -9.55
N GLY A 14 -2.62 -6.19 -9.30
CA GLY A 14 -1.57 -5.22 -9.62
C GLY A 14 -0.26 -5.52 -8.87
N VAL A 15 -0.35 -5.84 -7.57
CA VAL A 15 0.80 -6.26 -6.77
C VAL A 15 1.42 -7.55 -7.32
N TYR A 16 0.59 -8.53 -7.69
CA TYR A 16 1.06 -9.78 -8.29
C TYR A 16 1.84 -9.55 -9.58
N ILE A 17 1.30 -8.74 -10.50
CA ILE A 17 1.95 -8.41 -11.78
C ILE A 17 3.25 -7.66 -11.55
N LEU A 18 3.29 -6.73 -10.58
CA LEU A 18 4.49 -5.95 -10.29
C LEU A 18 5.68 -6.81 -9.83
N ILE A 19 5.40 -7.96 -9.20
CA ILE A 19 6.41 -8.78 -8.51
C ILE A 19 6.62 -10.14 -9.22
N SER A 20 5.82 -10.48 -10.23
CA SER A 20 5.82 -11.80 -10.87
C SER A 20 7.15 -12.14 -11.55
N ASP A 21 7.81 -11.15 -12.14
CA ASP A 21 9.06 -11.33 -12.88
C ASP A 21 10.31 -11.00 -12.05
N GLU A 22 10.11 -10.63 -10.77
CA GLU A 22 11.20 -10.22 -9.88
C GLU A 22 11.93 -11.39 -9.23
N GLN A 23 13.12 -11.11 -8.68
CA GLN A 23 13.95 -12.13 -8.02
C GLN A 23 13.16 -12.87 -6.93
N LYS A 24 13.37 -14.19 -6.83
CA LYS A 24 12.62 -15.08 -5.93
C LYS A 24 12.60 -14.56 -4.48
N TRP A 25 13.72 -14.05 -3.98
CA TRP A 25 13.81 -13.52 -2.61
C TRP A 25 12.94 -12.27 -2.42
N LEU A 26 12.98 -11.29 -3.34
CA LEU A 26 12.17 -10.06 -3.29
C LEU A 26 10.67 -10.37 -3.33
N ARG A 27 10.30 -11.37 -4.13
CA ARG A 27 8.93 -11.85 -4.24
C ARG A 27 8.43 -12.50 -2.96
N VAL A 28 9.22 -13.41 -2.39
CA VAL A 28 8.88 -14.11 -1.15
C VAL A 28 8.78 -13.10 0.00
N THR A 29 9.75 -12.21 0.17
CA THR A 29 9.72 -11.20 1.24
C THR A 29 8.52 -10.28 1.12
N THR A 30 8.18 -9.84 -0.10
CA THR A 30 7.03 -8.96 -0.31
C THR A 30 5.71 -9.65 -0.01
N TYR A 31 5.51 -10.89 -0.47
CA TYR A 31 4.29 -11.64 -0.16
C TYR A 31 4.17 -11.96 1.32
N SER A 32 5.25 -12.42 1.96
CA SER A 32 5.25 -12.68 3.40
C SER A 32 4.91 -11.43 4.20
N TYR A 33 5.47 -10.28 3.82
CA TYR A 33 5.16 -9.00 4.46
C TYR A 33 3.68 -8.65 4.32
N ILE A 34 3.14 -8.70 3.09
CA ILE A 34 1.72 -8.39 2.81
C ILE A 34 0.77 -9.35 3.54
N ILE A 35 1.08 -10.65 3.58
CA ILE A 35 0.26 -11.64 4.28
C ILE A 35 0.22 -11.34 5.78
N LEU A 36 1.38 -11.11 6.40
CA LEU A 36 1.46 -10.77 7.82
C LEU A 36 0.68 -9.49 8.13
N LEU A 37 0.84 -8.47 7.30
CA LEU A 37 0.12 -7.20 7.45
C LEU A 37 -1.39 -7.39 7.33
N THR A 38 -1.84 -8.25 6.43
CA THR A 38 -3.26 -8.56 6.24
C THR A 38 -3.86 -9.24 7.46
N ILE A 39 -3.14 -10.18 8.07
CA ILE A 39 -3.58 -10.86 9.28
C ILE A 39 -3.71 -9.87 10.44
N ILE A 40 -2.68 -9.06 10.68
CA ILE A 40 -2.68 -8.07 11.77
C ILE A 40 -3.79 -7.03 11.54
N PHE A 41 -3.92 -6.54 10.30
CA PHE A 41 -4.96 -5.58 9.93
C PHE A 41 -6.35 -6.13 10.22
N ALA A 42 -6.65 -7.35 9.77
CA ALA A 42 -7.96 -7.96 9.93
C ALA A 42 -8.33 -8.17 11.40
N ILE A 43 -7.39 -8.65 12.22
CA ILE A 43 -7.61 -8.86 13.66
C ILE A 43 -7.93 -7.51 14.34
N GLY A 44 -7.12 -6.48 14.09
CA GLY A 44 -7.34 -5.17 14.69
C GLY A 44 -8.62 -4.49 14.17
N TYR A 45 -8.89 -4.58 12.87
CA TYR A 45 -10.10 -4.01 12.28
C TYR A 45 -11.37 -4.62 12.87
N ILE A 46 -11.41 -5.95 13.06
CA ILE A 46 -12.55 -6.62 13.72
C ILE A 46 -12.65 -6.19 15.18
N THR A 47 -11.53 -6.04 15.88
CA THR A 47 -11.51 -5.62 17.28
C THR A 47 -12.09 -4.21 17.44
N GLU A 48 -11.66 -3.26 16.60
CA GLU A 48 -12.19 -1.89 16.58
C GLU A 48 -13.64 -1.83 16.07
N LEU A 49 -14.03 -2.70 15.14
CA LEU A 49 -15.42 -2.76 14.69
C LEU A 49 -16.35 -3.27 15.80
N ASN A 50 -15.90 -4.23 16.60
CA ASN A 50 -16.66 -4.76 17.74
C ASN A 50 -16.71 -3.77 18.90
N SER A 51 -15.69 -2.93 19.10
CA SER A 51 -15.70 -1.90 20.14
C SER A 51 -16.77 -0.83 19.84
N LEU A 52 -16.94 -0.46 18.57
CA LEU A 52 -17.99 0.45 18.11
C LEU A 52 -19.41 -0.05 18.39
N GLN A 53 -19.64 -1.35 18.34
CA GLN A 53 -20.96 -1.93 18.64
C GLN A 53 -21.31 -1.90 20.14
N ASN A 54 -20.31 -1.81 21.01
CA ASN A 54 -20.47 -1.87 22.47
C ASN A 54 -20.40 -0.49 23.15
N SER A 55 -20.06 0.57 22.40
CA SER A 55 -19.89 1.92 22.92
C SER A 55 -21.18 2.73 22.83
N GLU A 56 -21.58 3.39 23.92
CA GLU A 56 -22.69 4.37 23.93
C GLU A 56 -22.38 5.62 23.08
N LEU A 57 -21.10 5.88 22.82
CA LEU A 57 -20.62 6.94 21.94
C LEU A 57 -19.98 6.31 20.69
N PHE A 58 -20.60 6.49 19.53
CA PHE A 58 -20.07 6.02 18.24
C PHE A 58 -18.79 6.79 17.85
N ASP A 59 -17.66 6.45 18.48
CA ASP A 59 -16.36 7.05 18.19
C ASP A 59 -15.57 6.23 17.16
N ILE A 60 -15.69 6.64 15.90
CA ILE A 60 -15.00 6.01 14.76
C ILE A 60 -13.52 6.38 14.63
N SER A 61 -12.99 7.25 15.50
CA SER A 61 -11.62 7.78 15.37
C SER A 61 -10.56 6.69 15.45
N ALA A 62 -10.70 5.72 16.36
CA ALA A 62 -9.79 4.58 16.50
C ALA A 62 -9.76 3.70 15.24
N LEU A 63 -10.93 3.39 14.69
CA LEU A 63 -11.07 2.65 13.43
C LEU A 63 -10.44 3.41 12.26
N GLN A 64 -10.67 4.72 12.16
CA GLN A 64 -10.08 5.57 11.13
C GLN A 64 -8.55 5.61 11.24
N GLN A 65 -8.02 5.75 12.45
CA GLN A 65 -6.59 5.75 12.69
C GLN A 65 -5.96 4.39 12.35
N TRP A 66 -6.64 3.29 12.68
CA TRP A 66 -6.22 1.95 12.31
C TRP A 66 -6.11 1.80 10.79
N VAL A 67 -7.16 2.16 10.04
CA VAL A 67 -7.16 2.13 8.57
C VAL A 67 -6.06 3.03 7.99
N TYR A 68 -5.85 4.21 8.57
CA TYR A 68 -4.83 5.16 8.14
C TYR A 68 -3.40 4.60 8.29
N VAL A 69 -3.06 4.08 9.46
CA VAL A 69 -1.73 3.53 9.75
C VAL A 69 -1.43 2.37 8.79
N PHE A 70 -2.40 1.48 8.61
CA PHE A 70 -2.22 0.32 7.74
C PHE A 70 -2.13 0.72 6.26
N GLY A 71 -2.86 1.74 5.81
CA GLY A 71 -2.69 2.29 4.46
C GLY A 71 -1.24 2.67 4.14
N TYR A 72 -0.51 3.26 5.09
CA TYR A 72 0.93 3.54 4.92
C TYR A 72 1.81 2.31 5.07
N LEU A 73 1.50 1.39 5.99
CA LEU A 73 2.29 0.17 6.16
C LEU A 73 2.25 -0.72 4.89
N TYR A 74 1.11 -0.78 4.20
CA TYR A 74 0.99 -1.45 2.91
C TYR A 74 1.80 -0.77 1.79
N SER A 75 2.20 0.50 1.94
CA SER A 75 3.00 1.20 0.93
C SER A 75 4.47 0.86 1.00
N VAL A 76 4.98 0.53 2.19
CA VAL A 76 6.38 0.16 2.42
C VAL A 76 6.88 -0.92 1.44
N PRO A 77 6.22 -2.09 1.31
CA PRO A 77 6.70 -3.14 0.40
C PRO A 77 6.67 -2.69 -1.07
N LEU A 78 5.64 -1.93 -1.47
CA LEU A 78 5.53 -1.42 -2.85
C LEU A 78 6.61 -0.37 -3.15
N MET A 79 6.92 0.48 -2.18
CA MET A 79 8.01 1.46 -2.29
C MET A 79 9.36 0.75 -2.42
N ILE A 80 9.61 -0.31 -1.64
CA ILE A 80 10.84 -1.10 -1.71
C ILE A 80 10.97 -1.79 -3.07
N VAL A 81 9.92 -2.48 -3.53
CA VAL A 81 9.91 -3.14 -4.85
C VAL A 81 10.10 -2.11 -5.97
N SER A 82 9.37 -1.00 -5.94
CA SER A 82 9.50 0.07 -6.93
C SER A 82 10.90 0.68 -6.95
N ALA A 83 11.48 0.95 -5.78
CA ALA A 83 12.85 1.42 -5.67
C ALA A 83 13.83 0.40 -6.28
N TYR A 84 13.71 -0.87 -5.92
CA TYR A 84 14.55 -1.95 -6.44
C TYR A 84 14.52 -2.03 -7.98
N ILE A 85 13.33 -2.01 -8.57
CA ILE A 85 13.13 -2.09 -10.02
C ILE A 85 13.68 -0.85 -10.73
N TRP A 86 13.56 0.34 -10.12
CA TRP A 86 13.85 1.61 -10.80
C TRP A 86 15.27 2.14 -10.54
N ILE A 87 15.96 1.71 -9.48
CA ILE A 87 17.37 2.08 -9.19
C ILE A 87 18.33 1.88 -10.38
N PRO A 88 18.22 0.82 -11.22
CA PRO A 88 19.08 0.63 -12.38
C PRO A 88 18.81 1.60 -13.54
N TYR A 89 17.61 2.20 -13.63
CA TYR A 89 17.19 2.98 -14.79
C TYR A 89 17.94 4.31 -14.98
N PRO A 90 18.20 5.13 -13.95
CA PRO A 90 18.97 6.36 -14.11
C PRO A 90 20.34 6.14 -14.76
N LYS A 91 20.97 4.98 -14.54
CA LYS A 91 22.28 4.65 -15.13
C LYS A 91 22.24 4.51 -16.65
N LYS A 92 21.07 4.24 -17.24
CA LYS A 92 20.88 4.09 -18.70
C LYS A 92 20.95 5.43 -19.46
N TYR A 93 20.78 6.56 -18.78
CA TYR A 93 20.78 7.88 -19.42
C TYR A 93 22.19 8.46 -19.47
N LYS A 94 22.59 9.06 -20.60
CA LYS A 94 23.93 9.65 -20.77
C LYS A 94 24.04 11.06 -20.19
N THR A 95 22.98 11.87 -20.23
CA THR A 95 23.01 13.27 -19.80
C THR A 95 22.64 13.44 -18.32
N LEU A 96 23.39 14.28 -17.59
CA LEU A 96 23.15 14.56 -16.17
C LEU A 96 21.70 15.03 -15.91
N ARG A 97 21.19 15.93 -16.77
CA ARG A 97 19.80 16.43 -16.69
C ARG A 97 18.77 15.31 -16.71
N SER A 98 18.91 14.34 -17.62
CA SER A 98 17.97 13.22 -17.72
C SER A 98 18.05 12.28 -16.52
N ARG A 99 19.27 12.05 -15.99
CA ARG A 99 19.45 11.25 -14.76
C ARG A 99 18.76 11.88 -13.57
N VAL A 100 18.95 13.19 -13.37
CA VAL A 100 18.33 13.94 -12.27
C VAL A 100 16.81 13.93 -12.40
N LEU A 101 16.28 14.18 -13.61
CA LEU A 101 14.83 14.10 -13.87
C LEU A 101 14.26 12.71 -13.56
N MET A 102 14.97 11.65 -13.93
CA MET A 102 14.52 10.29 -13.65
C MET A 102 14.51 9.98 -12.15
N ILE A 103 15.56 10.38 -11.42
CA ILE A 103 15.63 10.21 -9.97
C ILE A 103 14.51 10.98 -9.28
N ALA A 104 14.26 12.22 -9.70
CA ALA A 104 13.17 13.04 -9.17
C ALA A 104 11.80 12.39 -9.40
N LEU A 105 11.56 11.82 -10.59
CA LEU A 105 10.34 11.09 -10.91
C LEU A 105 10.17 9.84 -10.04
N ILE A 106 11.24 9.07 -9.83
CA ILE A 106 11.23 7.88 -8.95
C ILE A 106 10.84 8.28 -7.53
N ILE A 107 11.49 9.31 -6.98
CA ILE A 107 11.19 9.80 -5.63
C ILE A 107 9.74 10.28 -5.54
N PHE A 108 9.26 11.01 -6.54
CA PHE A 108 7.87 11.45 -6.60
C PHE A 108 6.88 10.27 -6.58
N ILE A 109 7.12 9.23 -7.39
CA ILE A 109 6.27 8.03 -7.41
C ILE A 109 6.29 7.33 -6.04
N ILE A 110 7.47 7.17 -5.44
CA ILE A 110 7.64 6.56 -4.12
C ILE A 110 6.86 7.34 -3.04
N MET A 111 6.98 8.68 -3.03
CA MET A 111 6.29 9.53 -2.04
C MET A 111 4.77 9.54 -2.24
N THR A 112 4.31 9.56 -3.48
CA THR A 112 2.86 9.56 -3.80
C THR A 112 2.21 8.20 -3.58
N THR A 113 2.95 7.10 -3.67
CA THR A 113 2.43 5.73 -3.45
C THR A 113 1.81 5.58 -2.06
N GLY A 114 2.45 6.13 -1.03
CA GLY A 114 1.91 6.11 0.34
C GLY A 114 0.58 6.85 0.46
N HIS A 115 0.47 8.04 -0.14
CA HIS A 115 -0.77 8.80 -0.14
C HIS A 115 -1.89 8.11 -0.92
N PHE A 116 -1.56 7.53 -2.09
CA PHE A 116 -2.52 6.80 -2.89
C PHE A 116 -3.06 5.57 -2.15
N LEU A 117 -2.17 4.81 -1.50
CA LEU A 117 -2.57 3.64 -0.71
C LEU A 117 -3.40 4.00 0.51
N ASN A 118 -3.05 5.06 1.23
CA ASN A 118 -3.87 5.54 2.33
C ASN A 118 -5.28 5.94 1.84
N LEU A 119 -5.37 6.68 0.73
CA LEU A 119 -6.65 7.03 0.12
C LEU A 119 -7.43 5.78 -0.32
N PHE A 120 -6.75 4.81 -0.91
CA PHE A 120 -7.31 3.52 -1.30
C PHE A 120 -7.87 2.74 -0.10
N PHE A 121 -7.13 2.65 1.01
CA PHE A 121 -7.57 1.98 2.23
C PHE A 121 -8.78 2.68 2.87
N ARG A 122 -8.79 4.02 2.88
CA ARG A 122 -9.97 4.79 3.33
C ARG A 122 -11.20 4.45 2.50
N LEU A 123 -11.09 4.46 1.18
CA LEU A 123 -12.20 4.10 0.27
C LEU A 123 -12.68 2.66 0.48
N LEU A 124 -11.74 1.73 0.70
CA LEU A 124 -12.06 0.31 0.91
C LEU A 124 -12.80 0.04 2.22
N PHE A 125 -12.35 0.63 3.33
CA PHE A 125 -12.74 0.19 4.68
C PHE A 125 -13.60 1.19 5.45
N LEU A 126 -13.57 2.46 5.07
CA LEU A 126 -14.40 3.51 5.67
C LEU A 126 -15.52 3.97 4.71
N GLY A 127 -15.39 3.66 3.42
CA GLY A 127 -16.33 4.08 2.39
C GLY A 127 -16.06 5.49 1.86
N ILE A 128 -16.88 5.93 0.91
CA ILE A 128 -16.96 7.34 0.51
C ILE A 128 -17.89 7.99 1.54
N ALA A 129 -17.32 8.67 2.53
CA ALA A 129 -18.05 9.62 3.38
C ALA A 129 -18.03 11.00 2.72
#